data_AF-A0A3B8KZW1-F1
#
_entry.id   AF-A0A3B8KZW1-F1
#
_cell.length_a   1.000
_cell.length_b   1.000
_cell.length_c   1.000
_cell.angle_alpha   90.00
_cell.angle_beta   90.00
_cell.angle_gamma   90.00
#
_symmetry.space_group_name_H-M   'P 1'
#
loop_
_entity.id
_entity.type
_entity.pdbx_description
1 polymer ?
#
loop_
_entity_poly.entity_id
_entity_poly.type
_entity_poly.pdbx_seq_one_letter_code
_entity_poly.pdbx_strand_id
1 'polypeptide(L)' 'IMPGKVNPVMCESMMQVAARVMGNDGVIAFSGASGGQFQLNIMMPVMGQTTLESIALLTGVTNAFVEFCSDD' A
#
# COMPACT_ATOMS: atom_id res chain seq x y z
N ILE A 1 -21.15 3.91 26.10
CA ILE A 1 -22.18 4.87 25.62
C ILE A 1 -22.86 4.44 24.31
N MET A 2 -22.32 3.49 23.52
CA MET A 2 -23.00 2.92 22.34
C MET A 2 -22.90 1.38 22.27
N PRO A 3 -23.71 0.63 23.05
CA PRO A 3 -23.80 -0.82 22.88
C PRO A 3 -24.44 -1.16 21.53
N GLY A 4 -23.86 -2.11 20.79
CA GLY A 4 -24.35 -2.55 19.49
C GLY A 4 -23.83 -1.78 18.27
N LYS A 5 -22.99 -0.74 18.45
CA LYS A 5 -22.34 -0.07 17.31
C LYS A 5 -21.22 -0.94 16.74
N VAL A 6 -21.33 -1.31 15.47
CA VAL A 6 -20.30 -2.03 14.70
C VAL A 6 -19.80 -1.10 13.59
N ASN A 7 -18.48 -0.88 13.53
CA ASN A 7 -17.85 -0.11 12.47
C ASN A 7 -17.27 -1.07 11.41
N PRO A 8 -17.23 -0.68 10.13
CA PRO A 8 -16.63 -1.48 9.06
C PRO A 8 -15.09 -1.34 9.08
N VAL A 9 -14.46 -1.79 10.17
CA VAL A 9 -13.03 -1.60 10.43
C VAL A 9 -12.12 -2.19 9.34
N MET A 10 -12.58 -3.22 8.64
CA MET A 10 -11.85 -3.83 7.52
C MET A 10 -11.83 -2.91 6.29
N CYS A 11 -12.97 -2.29 5.95
CA CYS A 11 -13.03 -1.27 4.90
C CYS A 11 -12.16 -0.06 5.25
N GLU A 12 -12.21 0.39 6.51
CA GLU A 12 -11.40 1.51 7.00
C GLU A 12 -9.88 1.20 6.91
N SER A 13 -9.50 -0.06 7.15
CA SER A 13 -8.11 -0.52 7.00
C SER A 13 -7.68 -0.58 5.53
N MET A 14 -8.55 -1.04 4.62
CA MET A 14 -8.28 -1.02 3.18
C MET A 14 -8.02 0.41 2.66
N MET A 15 -8.80 1.39 3.14
CA MET A 15 -8.59 2.79 2.75
C MET A 15 -7.21 3.31 3.14
N GLN A 16 -6.72 2.96 4.33
CA GLN A 16 -5.38 3.34 4.79
C GLN A 16 -4.29 2.71 3.94
N VAL A 17 -4.41 1.42 3.62
CA VAL A 17 -3.45 0.72 2.76
C VAL A 17 -3.47 1.30 1.33
N ALA A 18 -4.64 1.57 0.77
CA ALA A 18 -4.76 2.21 -0.54
C ALA A 18 -4.07 3.58 -0.57
N ALA A 19 -4.27 4.41 0.45
CA ALA A 19 -3.57 5.70 0.57
C ALA A 19 -2.05 5.53 0.63
N ARG A 20 -1.55 4.52 1.38
CA ARG A 20 -0.12 4.22 1.46
C ARG A 20 0.45 3.78 0.12
N VAL A 21 -0.25 2.90 -0.60
CA VAL A 21 0.17 2.40 -1.92
C VAL A 21 0.19 3.53 -2.96
N MET A 22 -0.78 4.45 -2.93
CA MET A 22 -0.74 5.64 -3.80
C MET A 22 0.45 6.55 -3.47
N GLY A 23 0.79 6.73 -2.19
CA GLY A 23 1.99 7.45 -1.80
C GLY A 23 3.27 6.77 -2.29
N ASN A 24 3.30 5.44 -2.22
CA ASN A 24 4.41 4.62 -2.70
C ASN A 24 4.60 4.74 -4.22
N ASP A 25 3.50 4.80 -5.00
CA ASP A 25 3.57 5.09 -6.44
C ASP A 25 4.23 6.46 -6.71
N GLY A 26 3.88 7.48 -5.93
CA GLY A 26 4.54 8.80 -6.00
C GLY A 26 6.04 8.74 -5.74
N VAL A 27 6.49 7.93 -4.77
CA VAL A 27 7.92 7.70 -4.51
C VAL A 27 8.60 7.02 -5.70
N ILE A 28 7.98 5.98 -6.27
CA ILE A 28 8.49 5.27 -7.45
C ILE A 28 8.60 6.20 -8.65
N ALA A 29 7.55 7.00 -8.91
CA ALA A 29 7.53 7.95 -10.01
C ALA A 29 8.63 9.02 -9.87
N PHE A 30 8.79 9.59 -8.67
CA PHE A 30 9.88 10.53 -8.39
C PHE A 30 11.24 9.87 -8.59
N SER A 31 11.48 8.69 -8.01
CA SER A 31 12.75 7.95 -8.18
C SER A 31 13.05 7.58 -9.62
N GLY A 32 12.05 7.25 -10.43
CA GLY A 32 12.19 7.01 -11.86
C GLY A 32 12.65 8.27 -12.61
N ALA A 33 12.01 9.41 -12.31
CA ALA A 33 12.29 10.68 -12.99
C ALA A 33 13.61 11.34 -12.54
N SER A 34 13.93 11.32 -11.24
CA SER A 34 15.10 12.01 -10.69
C SER A 34 16.32 11.11 -10.49
N GLY A 35 16.12 9.79 -10.43
CA GLY A 35 17.17 8.83 -10.11
C GLY A 35 18.12 8.53 -11.27
N GLY A 36 17.71 8.79 -12.51
CA GLY A 36 18.55 8.64 -13.70
C GLY A 36 19.67 9.67 -13.72
N GLN A 37 20.92 9.22 -13.55
CA GLN A 37 22.12 10.06 -13.68
C GLN A 37 23.02 9.43 -14.75
N PHE A 38 22.99 10.02 -15.94
CA PHE A 38 23.67 9.52 -17.13
C PHE A 38 23.28 8.08 -17.50
N GLN A 39 24.14 7.09 -17.24
CA GLN A 39 23.97 5.71 -17.73
C GLN A 39 23.12 4.83 -16.81
N LEU A 40 22.85 5.24 -15.57
CA LEU A 40 22.19 4.38 -14.59
C LEU A 40 21.26 5.15 -13.65
N ASN A 41 20.20 4.48 -13.19
CA ASN A 41 19.36 4.99 -12.12
C ASN A 41 19.94 4.58 -10.75
N ILE A 42 20.27 5.56 -9.90
CA ILE A 42 20.84 5.29 -8.56
C ILE A 42 19.79 5.02 -7.48
N MET A 43 18.51 5.29 -7.76
CA MET A 43 17.39 5.14 -6.80
C MET A 43 16.69 3.78 -6.91
N MET A 44 17.19 2.84 -7.70
CA MET A 44 16.62 1.49 -7.83
C MET A 44 16.42 0.76 -6.49
N PRO A 45 17.29 0.87 -5.46
CA PRO A 45 17.04 0.22 -4.17
C PRO A 45 15.75 0.70 -3.49
N VAL A 46 15.47 2.01 -3.52
CA VAL A 46 14.24 2.59 -2.96
C VAL A 46 13.04 2.12 -3.76
N MET A 47 13.10 2.19 -5.10
CA MET A 47 12.02 1.72 -5.96
C MET A 47 11.67 0.24 -5.70
N GLY A 48 12.69 -0.61 -5.55
CA GLY A 48 12.52 -2.03 -5.26
C GLY A 48 11.85 -2.26 -3.90
N GLN A 49 12.34 -1.60 -2.84
CA GLN A 49 11.75 -1.74 -1.51
C GLN A 49 10.30 -1.23 -1.48
N THR A 50 10.03 -0.06 -2.05
CA THR A 50 8.69 0.55 -2.08
C THR A 50 7.69 -0.31 -2.87
N THR A 51 8.14 -0.95 -3.95
CA THR A 51 7.31 -1.89 -4.71
C THR A 51 6.96 -3.13 -3.87
N LEU A 52 7.96 -3.73 -3.20
CA LEU A 52 7.75 -4.90 -2.36
C LEU A 52 6.86 -4.60 -1.14
N GLU A 53 7.03 -3.42 -0.51
CA GLU A 53 6.15 -2.94 0.56
C GLU A 53 4.70 -2.87 0.09
N SER A 54 4.47 -2.27 -1.09
CA SER A 54 3.12 -2.12 -1.65
C SER A 54 2.46 -3.47 -1.92
N ILE A 55 3.22 -4.44 -2.48
CA ILE A 55 2.74 -5.81 -2.70
C ILE A 55 2.38 -6.48 -1.37
N ALA A 56 3.25 -6.38 -0.36
CA ALA A 56 3.01 -7.00 0.94
C ALA A 56 1.77 -6.41 1.63
N LEU A 57 1.61 -5.08 1.62
CA LEU A 57 0.45 -4.41 2.22
C LEU A 57 -0.86 -4.75 1.50
N LEU A 58 -0.88 -4.72 0.17
CA LEU A 58 -2.07 -5.07 -0.62
C LEU A 58 -2.46 -6.53 -0.40
N THR A 59 -1.48 -7.44 -0.41
CA THR A 59 -1.73 -8.87 -0.17
C THR A 59 -2.30 -9.08 1.23
N GLY A 60 -1.68 -8.48 2.25
CA GLY A 60 -2.12 -8.60 3.64
C GLY A 60 -3.53 -8.07 3.85
N VAL A 61 -3.84 -6.88 3.34
CA VAL A 61 -5.17 -6.27 3.54
C VAL A 61 -6.26 -6.96 2.74
N THR A 62 -5.95 -7.46 1.54
CA THR A 62 -6.92 -8.20 0.71
C THR A 62 -7.28 -9.52 1.37
N ASN A 63 -6.27 -10.29 1.83
CA ASN A 63 -6.52 -11.55 2.54
C ASN A 63 -7.33 -11.32 3.82
N ALA A 64 -6.95 -10.33 4.63
CA ALA A 64 -7.67 -10.01 5.85
C ALA A 64 -9.11 -9.53 5.55
N PHE A 65 -9.31 -8.73 4.51
CA PHE A 65 -10.66 -8.30 4.12
C PHE A 65 -11.53 -9.47 3.69
N VAL A 66 -10.97 -10.42 2.94
CA VAL A 66 -11.67 -11.65 2.55
C VAL A 66 -12.07 -12.44 3.80
N GLU A 67 -11.10 -12.75 4.67
CA GLU A 67 -11.30 -13.58 5.87
C GLU A 67 -12.25 -12.97 6.91
N PHE A 68 -12.24 -11.64 7.09
CA PHE A 68 -12.95 -10.98 8.19
C PHE A 68 -14.15 -10.12 7.76
N CYS A 69 -14.40 -9.95 6.45
CA CYS A 69 -15.45 -9.06 5.97
C CYS A 69 -16.20 -9.54 4.72
N SER A 70 -15.55 -10.25 3.80
CA SER A 70 -16.17 -10.65 2.52
C SER A 70 -16.75 -12.05 2.55
N ASP A 71 -16.05 -13.00 3.16
CA ASP A 71 -16.52 -14.38 3.24
C ASP A 71 -17.50 -14.51 4.42
N ASP A 72 -18.78 -14.71 4.09
CA ASP A 72 -19.83 -15.22 4.99
C ASP A 72 -19.75 -16.76 5.08
#